data_AF-A0A1Q7Q9P4-F1
#
_entry.id   AF-A0A1Q7Q9P4-F1
#
_cell.length_a   1.000
_cell.length_b   1.000
_cell.length_c   1.000
_cell.angle_alpha   90.00
_cell.angle_beta   90.00
_cell.angle_gamma   90.00
#
_symmetry.space_group_name_H-M   'P 1'
#
loop_
_entity.id
_entity.type
_entity.pdbx_description
1 polymer ?
#
loop_
_entity_poly.entity_id
_entity_poly.type
_entity_poly.pdbx_seq_one_letter_code
_entity_poly.pdbx_strand_id
1 'polypeptide(L)'
;MRRVLVVLMLLAVACGNSPTQSKTSPSAAKTPVASGSPIPFPSPTPGGPTPPAPVAIVCSSQVPAGHQLALVTLSGIQGIVVRDLTDIQHPVTRCGFSGGAYLRFINSTRVSYIVTSSGDLGASGALYMVDLTTSTTSLVRAWTSGGYASWVYAWSPDGQKLTYLSSDSSGVKWHLLSAAGDKTLSSLGTVPGRGVSADGDDAMVGFSADAQYVAVEETFTTQKGAATSTPPIQIVRLSDGKLVYSRADGTMATWGASGARFYFRTSAGVEVWDATGKVQTASAGLQWIRPWASADGSHITFTTLDAQANHKVGILDTNGGPLAQASSEPRTSPGFITSSLIWYAGEVLCTTTTPCGFGGPARTGKFYIYDLAGVESGSIDMNFYDSWPHLSGQF
;
A
#
# COMPACT_ATOMS: atom_id res chain seq x y z
N MET A 1 -68.65 -18.54 -42.31
CA MET A 1 -68.52 -20.01 -42.37
C MET A 1 -68.35 -20.55 -40.96
N ARG A 2 -69.11 -21.60 -40.61
CA ARG A 2 -68.96 -22.62 -39.52
C ARG A 2 -68.04 -22.28 -38.33
N ARG A 3 -68.34 -22.57 -37.07
CA ARG A 3 -69.49 -23.08 -36.29
C ARG A 3 -68.99 -23.01 -34.84
N VAL A 4 -69.88 -22.60 -33.94
CA VAL A 4 -69.73 -22.52 -32.48
C VAL A 4 -69.59 -23.93 -31.87
N LEU A 5 -68.77 -24.08 -30.83
CA LEU A 5 -69.12 -24.92 -29.67
C LEU A 5 -68.40 -24.46 -28.39
N VAL A 6 -69.20 -24.18 -27.37
CA VAL A 6 -68.85 -23.95 -25.97
C VAL A 6 -69.02 -25.27 -25.22
N VAL A 7 -68.09 -25.64 -24.33
CA VAL A 7 -68.37 -26.59 -23.23
C VAL A 7 -67.62 -26.15 -21.97
N LEU A 8 -68.40 -25.88 -20.92
CA LEU A 8 -67.99 -25.78 -19.51
C LEU A 8 -67.69 -27.19 -18.96
N MET A 9 -66.69 -27.30 -18.07
CA MET A 9 -66.75 -28.26 -16.94
C MET A 9 -66.15 -27.66 -15.67
N LEU A 10 -66.82 -28.00 -14.57
CA LEU A 10 -66.70 -27.51 -13.19
C LEU A 10 -65.92 -28.50 -12.31
N LEU A 11 -65.30 -27.93 -11.26
CA LEU A 11 -65.06 -28.44 -9.89
C LEU A 11 -64.04 -29.57 -9.64
N ALA A 12 -63.04 -29.27 -8.79
CA ALA A 12 -62.92 -29.84 -7.44
C ALA A 12 -61.91 -29.07 -6.58
N VAL A 13 -62.28 -28.84 -5.32
CA VAL A 13 -61.48 -28.25 -4.24
C VAL A 13 -60.64 -29.35 -3.58
N ALA A 14 -59.38 -29.06 -3.27
CA ALA A 14 -58.66 -29.70 -2.16
C ALA A 14 -57.62 -28.73 -1.58
N CYS A 15 -57.80 -28.41 -0.30
CA CYS A 15 -56.86 -27.69 0.54
C CYS A 15 -55.61 -28.54 0.80
N GLY A 16 -54.43 -27.92 0.74
CA GLY A 16 -53.16 -28.56 1.10
C GLY A 16 -52.09 -27.52 1.38
N ASN A 17 -52.00 -27.08 2.64
CA ASN A 17 -50.92 -26.25 3.17
C ASN A 17 -49.56 -26.98 3.06
N SER A 18 -48.57 -26.35 2.45
CA SER A 18 -47.15 -26.49 2.82
C SER A 18 -46.35 -25.28 2.31
N PRO A 19 -45.49 -24.66 3.15
CA PRO A 19 -44.88 -23.37 2.84
C PRO A 19 -43.66 -23.54 1.94
N THR A 20 -43.68 -22.88 0.79
CA THR A 20 -42.52 -22.68 -0.07
C THR A 20 -41.65 -21.53 0.47
N GLN A 21 -40.50 -21.95 1.00
CA GLN A 21 -39.25 -21.22 1.24
C GLN A 21 -39.25 -19.71 0.91
N SER A 22 -39.26 -18.92 1.97
CA SER A 22 -38.80 -17.54 1.98
C SER A 22 -37.37 -17.45 1.45
N LYS A 23 -37.19 -16.61 0.42
CA LYS A 23 -35.88 -16.14 -0.05
C LYS A 23 -35.18 -15.43 1.10
N THR A 24 -34.17 -16.06 1.68
CA THR A 24 -33.26 -15.41 2.62
C THR A 24 -32.41 -14.40 1.85
N SER A 25 -32.54 -13.12 2.22
CA SER A 25 -31.58 -12.09 1.84
C SER A 25 -30.18 -12.49 2.31
N PRO A 26 -29.11 -12.19 1.56
CA PRO A 26 -27.75 -12.44 2.02
C PRO A 26 -27.52 -11.62 3.29
N SER A 27 -27.30 -12.34 4.40
CA SER A 27 -26.92 -11.76 5.68
C SER A 27 -25.56 -11.08 5.52
N ALA A 28 -25.47 -9.84 6.00
CA ALA A 28 -24.24 -9.07 6.09
C ALA A 28 -23.13 -9.94 6.70
N ALA A 29 -21.98 -9.95 6.03
CA ALA A 29 -20.77 -10.62 6.52
C ALA A 29 -20.46 -10.10 7.93
N LYS A 30 -20.36 -11.03 8.89
CA LYS A 30 -19.92 -10.73 10.25
C LYS A 30 -18.51 -10.18 10.18
N THR A 31 -18.34 -8.91 10.53
CA THR A 31 -17.05 -8.34 10.91
C THR A 31 -16.47 -9.18 12.04
N PRO A 32 -15.21 -9.64 11.95
CA PRO A 32 -14.57 -10.25 13.10
C PRO A 32 -14.39 -9.19 14.18
N VAL A 33 -15.06 -9.37 15.31
CA VAL A 33 -14.84 -8.58 16.52
C VAL A 33 -13.50 -9.02 17.09
N ALA A 34 -12.46 -8.20 16.93
CA ALA A 34 -11.21 -8.35 17.67
C ALA A 34 -11.46 -7.89 19.12
N SER A 35 -11.94 -8.80 19.96
CA SER A 35 -12.01 -8.59 21.42
C SER A 35 -10.79 -9.25 22.06
N GLY A 36 -9.70 -8.51 22.09
CA GLY A 36 -8.52 -8.78 22.89
C GLY A 36 -7.77 -7.47 23.06
N SER A 37 -7.38 -7.11 24.29
CA SER A 37 -6.44 -6.00 24.48
C SER A 37 -5.22 -6.25 23.59
N PRO A 38 -4.77 -5.28 22.78
CA PRO A 38 -3.65 -5.50 21.88
C PRO A 38 -2.46 -5.89 22.74
N ILE A 39 -1.92 -7.09 22.49
CA ILE A 39 -0.65 -7.49 23.08
C ILE A 39 0.35 -6.40 22.68
N PRO A 40 1.11 -5.82 23.62
CA PRO A 40 2.11 -4.83 23.29
C PRO A 40 3.09 -5.46 22.30
N PHE A 41 3.40 -4.73 21.23
CA PHE A 41 4.39 -5.16 20.27
C PHE A 41 5.73 -5.39 20.99
N PRO A 42 6.50 -6.45 20.66
CA PRO A 42 7.74 -6.75 21.37
C PRO A 42 8.66 -5.54 21.42
N SER A 43 9.17 -5.24 22.61
CA SER A 43 10.23 -4.25 22.78
C SER A 43 11.58 -4.88 22.35
N PRO A 44 12.51 -4.08 21.79
CA PRO A 44 13.84 -4.56 21.46
C PRO A 44 14.54 -5.18 22.67
N THR A 45 15.34 -6.22 22.41
CA THR A 45 16.16 -6.86 23.44
C THR A 45 17.12 -5.84 24.08
N PRO A 46 17.26 -5.83 25.41
CA PRO A 46 18.26 -5.00 26.09
C PRO A 46 19.68 -5.25 25.56
N GLY A 47 20.49 -4.20 25.46
CA GLY A 47 21.86 -4.27 24.92
C GLY A 47 21.97 -4.13 23.40
N GLY A 48 20.87 -3.85 22.71
CA GLY A 48 20.88 -3.51 21.29
C GLY A 48 21.51 -2.15 20.97
N PRO A 49 21.53 -1.76 19.67
CA PRO A 49 22.04 -0.46 19.23
C PRO A 49 21.39 0.70 19.96
N THR A 50 22.16 1.76 20.26
CA THR A 50 21.60 3.01 20.80
C THR A 50 20.79 3.70 19.71
N PRO A 51 19.47 3.89 19.88
CA PRO A 51 18.65 4.51 18.85
C PRO A 51 18.86 6.04 18.83
N PRO A 52 18.73 6.71 17.67
CA PRO A 52 18.58 8.17 17.63
C PRO A 52 17.30 8.59 18.37
N ALA A 53 17.24 9.80 18.91
CA ALA A 53 16.07 10.25 19.66
C ALA A 53 14.77 10.23 18.82
N PRO A 54 13.61 9.85 19.41
CA PRO A 54 12.32 9.96 18.73
C PRO A 54 11.95 11.42 18.43
N VAL A 55 11.04 11.64 17.49
CA VAL A 55 10.57 12.99 17.15
C VAL A 55 9.51 13.47 18.14
N ALA A 56 9.37 14.80 18.27
CA ALA A 56 8.30 15.38 19.07
C ALA A 56 6.97 15.30 18.31
N ILE A 57 5.91 14.93 19.03
CA ILE A 57 4.58 14.70 18.47
C ILE A 57 3.58 15.46 19.34
N VAL A 58 2.73 16.24 18.69
CA VAL A 58 1.71 17.05 19.37
C VAL A 58 0.36 16.77 18.71
N CYS A 59 -0.59 16.25 19.50
CA CYS A 59 -1.96 16.06 19.06
C CYS A 59 -2.86 17.12 19.68
N SER A 60 -3.58 17.88 18.83
CA SER A 60 -4.51 18.93 19.23
C SER A 60 -5.91 18.40 19.51
N SER A 61 -6.24 17.25 18.93
CA SER A 61 -7.52 16.57 19.13
C SER A 61 -7.40 15.07 18.89
N GLN A 62 -8.32 14.32 19.48
CA GLN A 62 -8.40 12.88 19.29
C GLN A 62 -8.93 12.54 17.90
N VAL A 63 -8.48 11.41 17.36
CA VAL A 63 -8.95 10.86 16.10
C VAL A 63 -10.23 10.06 16.36
N PRO A 64 -11.40 10.44 15.81
CA PRO A 64 -12.61 9.66 16.01
C PRO A 64 -12.58 8.34 15.22
N ALA A 65 -13.31 7.35 15.71
CA ALA A 65 -13.36 6.03 15.08
C ALA A 65 -13.99 6.09 13.68
N GLY A 66 -13.42 5.37 12.73
CA GLY A 66 -13.92 5.28 11.35
C GLY A 66 -13.58 6.49 10.46
N HIS A 67 -12.86 7.48 10.99
CA HIS A 67 -12.42 8.63 10.21
C HIS A 67 -11.36 8.26 9.18
N GLN A 68 -11.37 9.00 8.08
CA GLN A 68 -10.44 8.86 6.97
C GLN A 68 -9.27 9.83 7.18
N LEU A 69 -8.05 9.32 7.22
CA LEU A 69 -6.86 10.06 7.62
C LEU A 69 -5.81 10.00 6.54
N ALA A 70 -4.97 11.04 6.47
CA ALA A 70 -3.77 11.05 5.65
C ALA A 70 -2.58 11.58 6.46
N LEU A 71 -1.41 10.97 6.23
CA LEU A 71 -0.12 11.49 6.66
C LEU A 71 0.45 12.32 5.53
N VAL A 72 0.57 13.62 5.76
CA VAL A 72 0.97 14.58 4.72
C VAL A 72 1.87 15.69 5.27
N THR A 73 2.59 16.38 4.38
CA THR A 73 3.06 17.75 4.66
C THR A 73 2.12 18.76 4.03
N LEU A 74 1.96 19.95 4.64
CA LEU A 74 1.05 20.98 4.17
C LEU A 74 1.79 22.24 3.73
N SER A 75 1.28 22.91 2.69
CA SER A 75 1.80 24.21 2.27
C SER A 75 1.72 25.23 3.42
N GLY A 76 2.84 25.89 3.70
CA GLY A 76 2.94 26.90 4.76
C GLY A 76 3.03 26.34 6.19
N ILE A 77 3.05 25.02 6.38
CA ILE A 77 3.19 24.38 7.70
C ILE A 77 4.44 23.51 7.71
N GLN A 78 5.26 23.66 8.76
CA GLN A 78 6.44 22.83 8.95
C GLN A 78 6.08 21.49 9.60
N GLY A 79 6.71 20.41 9.11
CA GLY A 79 6.54 19.07 9.66
C GLY A 79 5.48 18.25 8.93
N ILE A 80 5.21 17.07 9.48
CA ILE A 80 4.27 16.09 8.93
C ILE A 80 3.05 16.07 9.83
N VAL A 81 1.86 15.95 9.27
CA VAL A 81 0.61 16.00 10.03
C VAL A 81 -0.27 14.79 9.76
N VAL A 82 -1.08 14.44 10.77
CA VAL A 82 -2.26 13.58 10.58
C VAL A 82 -3.42 14.51 10.24
N ARG A 83 -3.88 14.43 8.99
CA ARG A 83 -5.01 15.19 8.48
C ARG A 83 -6.22 14.28 8.39
N ASP A 84 -7.33 14.71 8.96
CA ASP A 84 -8.63 14.07 8.87
C ASP A 84 -9.37 14.63 7.65
N LEU A 85 -9.68 13.74 6.72
CA LEU A 85 -10.25 14.01 5.40
C LEU A 85 -11.68 13.46 5.28
N THR A 86 -12.30 13.05 6.39
CA THR A 86 -13.66 12.51 6.40
C THR A 86 -14.66 13.50 5.79
N ASP A 87 -14.48 14.79 6.06
CA ASP A 87 -15.09 15.89 5.30
C ASP A 87 -13.99 16.61 4.52
N ILE A 88 -13.86 16.29 3.23
CA ILE A 88 -12.82 16.87 2.36
C ILE A 88 -12.99 18.38 2.14
N GLN A 89 -14.18 18.93 2.38
CA GLN A 89 -14.41 20.39 2.29
C GLN A 89 -13.94 21.11 3.55
N HIS A 90 -13.87 20.41 4.69
CA HIS A 90 -13.43 20.95 5.97
C HIS A 90 -12.41 20.03 6.67
N PRO A 91 -11.25 19.75 6.04
CA PRO A 91 -10.28 18.82 6.60
C PRO A 91 -9.63 19.38 7.87
N VAL A 92 -9.38 18.52 8.85
CA VAL A 92 -8.89 18.90 10.18
C VAL A 92 -7.51 18.31 10.46
N THR A 93 -6.56 19.12 10.91
CA THR A 93 -5.27 18.61 11.42
C THR A 93 -5.43 18.12 12.86
N ARG A 94 -5.16 16.82 13.09
CA ARG A 94 -5.29 16.16 14.40
C ARG A 94 -3.99 16.14 15.18
N CYS A 95 -2.88 15.83 14.51
CA CYS A 95 -1.56 15.73 15.12
C CYS A 95 -0.47 16.29 14.18
N GLY A 96 0.64 16.73 14.75
CA GLY A 96 1.85 17.15 14.05
C GLY A 96 3.10 16.45 14.57
N PHE A 97 4.02 16.14 13.67
CA PHE A 97 5.32 15.51 13.89
C PHE A 97 6.42 16.51 13.52
N SER A 98 7.40 16.69 14.41
CA SER A 98 8.53 17.61 14.19
C SER A 98 9.55 17.11 13.16
N GLY A 99 9.35 15.93 12.59
CA GLY A 99 10.24 15.28 11.63
C GLY A 99 9.90 13.80 11.44
N GLY A 100 10.91 13.03 11.07
CA GLY A 100 10.78 11.60 10.77
C GLY A 100 10.59 11.34 9.28
N ALA A 101 10.68 10.08 8.90
CA ALA A 101 10.55 9.64 7.52
C ALA A 101 9.78 8.32 7.43
N TYR A 102 9.27 8.03 6.22
CA TYR A 102 8.60 6.76 5.90
C TYR A 102 7.45 6.43 6.86
N LEU A 103 6.63 7.44 7.21
CA LEU A 103 5.58 7.28 8.20
C LEU A 103 4.48 6.36 7.65
N ARG A 104 3.96 5.48 8.50
CA ARG A 104 2.84 4.59 8.14
C ARG A 104 1.83 4.47 9.27
N PHE A 105 0.55 4.52 8.95
CA PHE A 105 -0.51 4.12 9.87
C PHE A 105 -0.44 2.62 10.12
N ILE A 106 -0.34 2.26 11.39
CA ILE A 106 -0.58 0.88 11.85
C ILE A 106 -2.09 0.68 12.01
N ASN A 107 -2.76 1.69 12.58
CA ASN A 107 -4.21 1.84 12.67
C ASN A 107 -4.56 3.32 12.85
N SER A 108 -5.85 3.66 12.99
CA SER A 108 -6.31 5.05 13.16
C SER A 108 -5.73 5.80 14.36
N THR A 109 -5.15 5.08 15.33
CA THR A 109 -4.59 5.65 16.57
C THR A 109 -3.09 5.45 16.72
N ARG A 110 -2.44 4.75 15.79
CA ARG A 110 -1.01 4.46 15.87
C ARG A 110 -0.30 4.68 14.56
N VAL A 111 0.79 5.42 14.63
CA VAL A 111 1.65 5.72 13.48
C VAL A 111 3.05 5.19 13.80
N SER A 112 3.67 4.58 12.81
CA SER A 112 5.08 4.21 12.83
C SER A 112 5.89 5.16 11.96
N TYR A 113 7.16 5.37 12.31
CA TYR A 113 8.03 6.26 11.56
C TYR A 113 9.51 5.94 11.81
N ILE A 114 10.37 6.32 10.87
CA ILE A 114 11.81 6.14 10.96
C ILE A 114 12.50 7.45 11.37
N VAL A 115 13.50 7.34 12.22
CA VAL A 115 14.49 8.39 12.48
C VAL A 115 15.88 7.85 12.16
N THR A 116 16.67 8.62 11.43
CA THR A 116 18.08 8.34 11.13
C THR A 116 18.97 9.40 11.76
N SER A 117 20.22 9.05 12.08
CA SER A 117 21.19 9.99 12.64
C SER A 117 21.71 11.01 11.62
N SER A 118 21.68 10.67 10.33
CA SER A 118 21.95 11.57 9.20
C SER A 118 21.14 11.14 7.98
N GLY A 119 21.24 11.91 6.88
CA GLY A 119 20.65 11.57 5.59
C GLY A 119 21.49 10.59 4.75
N ASP A 120 22.62 10.12 5.27
CA ASP A 120 23.57 9.30 4.51
C ASP A 120 23.09 7.84 4.40
N LEU A 121 23.34 7.23 3.25
CA LEU A 121 23.29 5.77 3.13
C LEU A 121 24.31 5.18 4.11
N GLY A 122 23.85 4.31 5.03
CA GLY A 122 24.71 3.80 6.10
C GLY A 122 24.35 4.34 7.49
N ALA A 123 23.56 5.41 7.59
CA ALA A 123 23.25 6.01 8.89
C ALA A 123 22.58 5.00 9.84
N SER A 124 22.96 5.07 11.12
CA SER A 124 22.22 4.42 12.20
C SER A 124 20.80 4.97 12.26
N GLY A 125 19.85 4.16 12.69
CA GLY A 125 18.46 4.60 12.75
C GLY A 125 17.61 3.73 13.65
N ALA A 126 16.35 4.16 13.79
CA ALA A 126 15.35 3.46 14.54
C ALA A 126 13.97 3.62 13.90
N LEU A 127 13.17 2.56 14.03
CA LEU A 127 11.74 2.57 13.78
C LEU A 127 11.04 2.77 15.12
N TYR A 128 10.16 3.75 15.15
CA TYR A 128 9.32 4.08 16.29
C TYR A 128 7.86 3.81 15.99
N MET A 129 7.09 3.66 17.05
CA MET A 129 5.63 3.66 17.03
C MET A 129 5.15 4.70 18.04
N VAL A 130 4.22 5.56 17.62
CA VAL A 130 3.52 6.49 18.50
C VAL A 130 2.06 6.07 18.64
N ASP A 131 1.53 6.19 19.85
CA ASP A 131 0.09 6.21 20.11
C ASP A 131 -0.40 7.66 20.07
N LEU A 132 -1.27 7.98 19.10
CA LEU A 132 -1.79 9.34 18.88
C LEU A 132 -2.74 9.78 20.00
N THR A 133 -3.29 8.84 20.76
CA THR A 133 -4.22 9.13 21.87
C THR A 133 -3.46 9.74 23.05
N THR A 134 -2.33 9.13 23.38
CA THR A 134 -1.51 9.47 24.55
C THR A 134 -0.24 10.26 24.19
N SER A 135 0.07 10.38 22.90
CA SER A 135 1.35 10.89 22.38
C SER A 135 2.57 10.13 22.90
N THR A 136 2.40 8.90 23.39
CA THR A 136 3.51 8.07 23.88
C THR A 136 4.22 7.38 22.73
N THR A 137 5.54 7.50 22.69
CA THR A 137 6.38 6.83 21.70
C THR A 137 7.08 5.61 22.31
N SER A 138 7.09 4.50 21.57
CA SER A 138 7.83 3.28 21.88
C SER A 138 8.79 2.93 20.75
N LEU A 139 9.98 2.46 21.11
CA LEU A 139 10.96 1.94 20.16
C LEU A 139 10.52 0.56 19.64
N VAL A 140 10.53 0.39 18.32
CA VAL A 140 10.19 -0.90 17.66
C VAL A 140 11.45 -1.67 17.30
N ARG A 141 12.44 -1.01 16.68
CA ARG A 141 13.76 -1.57 16.36
C ARG A 141 14.78 -0.47 16.15
N ALA A 142 16.06 -0.78 16.36
CA ALA A 142 17.20 0.11 16.12
C ALA A 142 18.30 -0.63 15.35
N TRP A 143 19.11 0.10 14.60
CA TRP A 143 20.24 -0.43 13.83
C TRP A 143 21.45 0.50 13.89
N THR A 144 22.66 -0.07 13.89
CA THR A 144 23.93 0.67 13.92
C THR A 144 24.33 1.21 12.56
N SER A 145 23.99 0.50 11.49
CA SER A 145 24.22 0.90 10.11
C SER A 145 23.02 0.48 9.29
N GLY A 146 22.45 1.43 8.54
CA GLY A 146 21.47 1.12 7.52
C GLY A 146 22.13 0.85 6.17
N GLY A 147 21.31 0.65 5.16
CA GLY A 147 21.74 0.58 3.76
C GLY A 147 20.54 0.74 2.84
N TYR A 148 20.69 0.33 1.58
CA TYR A 148 19.59 0.32 0.62
C TYR A 148 18.38 -0.44 1.16
N ALA A 149 17.19 0.08 0.87
CA ALA A 149 15.91 -0.47 1.30
C ALA A 149 15.68 -0.58 2.82
N SER A 150 16.58 -0.08 3.68
CA SER A 150 16.37 -0.13 5.15
C SER A 150 15.16 0.68 5.65
N TRP A 151 14.55 1.46 4.75
CA TRP A 151 13.31 2.21 4.96
C TRP A 151 12.02 1.42 4.64
N VAL A 152 12.15 0.27 3.98
CA VAL A 152 11.03 -0.53 3.49
C VAL A 152 10.52 -1.42 4.62
N TYR A 153 9.26 -1.19 5.03
CA TYR A 153 8.63 -1.97 6.09
C TYR A 153 7.11 -1.95 5.97
N ALA A 154 6.45 -2.92 6.60
CA ALA A 154 5.01 -3.06 6.60
C ALA A 154 4.52 -3.71 7.87
N TRP A 155 3.36 -3.27 8.35
CA TRP A 155 2.66 -3.88 9.47
C TRP A 155 1.63 -4.89 8.96
N SER A 156 1.41 -5.97 9.71
CA SER A 156 0.25 -6.83 9.45
C SER A 156 -1.05 -6.08 9.77
N PRO A 157 -2.20 -6.48 9.18
CA PRO A 157 -3.49 -5.81 9.41
C PRO A 157 -3.91 -5.70 10.89
N ASP A 158 -3.45 -6.63 11.73
CA ASP A 158 -3.69 -6.63 13.19
C ASP A 158 -2.68 -5.76 13.97
N GLY A 159 -1.65 -5.22 13.32
CA GLY A 159 -0.56 -4.46 13.94
C GLY A 159 0.37 -5.29 14.84
N GLN A 160 0.30 -6.63 14.79
CA GLN A 160 1.03 -7.52 15.69
C GLN A 160 2.31 -8.10 15.07
N LYS A 161 2.54 -7.89 13.77
CA LYS A 161 3.73 -8.33 13.05
C LYS A 161 4.25 -7.20 12.19
N LEU A 162 5.56 -7.14 12.04
CA LEU A 162 6.27 -6.22 11.17
C LEU A 162 7.08 -7.04 10.18
N THR A 163 6.95 -6.77 8.89
CA THR A 163 7.92 -7.23 7.91
C THR A 163 8.74 -6.04 7.44
N TYR A 164 10.03 -6.24 7.19
CA TYR A 164 10.92 -5.14 6.83
C TYR A 164 12.14 -5.65 6.07
N LEU A 165 12.79 -4.74 5.37
CA LEU A 165 14.11 -4.95 4.79
C LEU A 165 15.16 -4.31 5.70
N SER A 166 16.26 -5.02 5.93
CA SER A 166 17.47 -4.47 6.52
C SER A 166 18.61 -4.61 5.54
N SER A 167 19.53 -3.66 5.55
CA SER A 167 20.75 -3.74 4.77
C SER A 167 21.95 -3.38 5.62
N ASP A 168 23.00 -4.17 5.46
CA ASP A 168 24.33 -3.96 6.01
C ASP A 168 25.38 -4.24 4.90
N SER A 169 26.66 -4.29 5.27
CA SER A 169 27.74 -4.60 4.32
C SER A 169 27.65 -5.99 3.66
N SER A 170 26.85 -6.92 4.23
CA SER A 170 26.58 -8.25 3.66
C SER A 170 25.40 -8.28 2.69
N GLY A 171 24.66 -7.18 2.56
CA GLY A 171 23.55 -7.02 1.62
C GLY A 171 22.20 -6.82 2.29
N VAL A 172 21.14 -6.89 1.49
CA VAL A 172 19.74 -6.75 1.90
C VAL A 172 19.21 -8.09 2.40
N LYS A 173 18.49 -8.07 3.51
CA LYS A 173 17.81 -9.20 4.13
C LYS A 173 16.35 -8.84 4.37
N TRP A 174 15.48 -9.80 4.16
CA TRP A 174 14.04 -9.68 4.42
C TRP A 174 13.68 -10.36 5.73
N HIS A 175 12.94 -9.66 6.58
CA HIS A 175 12.64 -10.06 7.95
C HIS A 175 11.14 -10.08 8.26
N LEU A 176 10.78 -10.89 9.25
CA LEU A 176 9.49 -10.91 9.93
C LEU A 176 9.73 -10.84 11.45
N LEU A 177 9.29 -9.74 12.05
CA LEU A 177 9.31 -9.49 13.49
C LEU A 177 7.91 -9.69 14.08
N SER A 178 7.84 -10.46 15.17
CA SER A 178 6.61 -10.70 15.93
C SER A 178 6.96 -10.98 17.40
N ALA A 179 5.96 -11.25 18.24
CA ALA A 179 6.18 -11.68 19.62
C ALA A 179 7.04 -12.96 19.74
N ALA A 180 7.14 -13.78 18.68
CA ALA A 180 8.01 -14.95 18.63
C ALA A 180 9.49 -14.61 18.35
N GLY A 181 9.81 -13.34 18.10
CA GLY A 181 11.14 -12.86 17.75
C GLY A 181 11.26 -12.35 16.32
N ASP A 182 12.48 -11.99 15.95
CA ASP A 182 12.86 -11.55 14.60
C ASP A 182 13.39 -12.73 13.79
N LYS A 183 12.75 -13.03 12.66
CA LYS A 183 13.11 -14.11 11.76
C LYS A 183 13.52 -13.56 10.40
N THR A 184 14.74 -13.87 9.96
CA THR A 184 15.13 -13.69 8.56
C THR A 184 14.36 -14.67 7.68
N LEU A 185 13.63 -14.15 6.70
CA LEU A 185 12.89 -14.92 5.69
C LEU A 185 13.74 -15.19 4.44
N SER A 186 14.56 -14.24 4.03
CA SER A 186 15.42 -14.37 2.84
C SER A 186 16.64 -13.45 2.91
N SER A 187 17.71 -13.85 2.23
CA SER A 187 18.89 -13.02 1.95
C SER A 187 18.88 -12.65 0.47
N LEU A 188 18.64 -11.38 0.17
CA LEU A 188 18.42 -10.87 -1.19
C LEU A 188 19.74 -10.53 -1.90
N GLY A 189 20.81 -10.34 -1.14
CA GLY A 189 22.16 -10.08 -1.67
C GLY A 189 22.56 -8.61 -1.65
N THR A 190 23.68 -8.29 -2.28
CA THR A 190 24.24 -6.94 -2.28
C THR A 190 23.65 -6.08 -3.41
N VAL A 191 23.50 -4.78 -3.15
CA VAL A 191 23.07 -3.82 -4.17
C VAL A 191 24.27 -3.39 -5.03
N PRO A 192 24.31 -3.70 -6.35
CA PRO A 192 25.32 -3.18 -7.27
C PRO A 192 25.36 -1.66 -7.34
N GLY A 193 26.54 -1.12 -7.63
CA GLY A 193 26.71 0.26 -8.09
C GLY A 193 26.27 0.48 -9.53
N ARG A 194 25.04 0.09 -9.91
CA ARG A 194 24.51 0.20 -11.29
C ARG A 194 23.65 1.45 -11.55
N GLY A 195 23.49 2.31 -10.54
CA GLY A 195 22.49 3.38 -10.56
C GLY A 195 21.07 2.88 -10.32
N VAL A 196 20.14 3.81 -10.12
CA VAL A 196 18.72 3.55 -9.86
C VAL A 196 17.89 3.97 -11.07
N SER A 197 17.02 3.08 -11.53
CA SER A 197 15.97 3.37 -12.49
C SER A 197 14.70 3.75 -11.72
N ALA A 198 14.30 5.03 -11.73
CA ALA A 198 13.13 5.49 -10.97
C ALA A 198 11.82 4.80 -11.38
N ASP A 199 11.76 4.34 -12.63
CA ASP A 199 10.58 3.71 -13.26
C ASP A 199 10.70 2.19 -13.36
N GLY A 200 11.89 1.65 -13.07
CA GLY A 200 12.26 0.26 -13.23
C GLY A 200 12.53 -0.46 -11.91
N ASP A 201 13.14 0.26 -10.97
CA ASP A 201 13.53 -0.26 -9.66
C ASP A 201 12.49 0.12 -8.61
N ASP A 202 12.13 -0.87 -7.80
CA ASP A 202 11.22 -0.77 -6.67
C ASP A 202 11.62 -1.75 -5.55
N ALA A 203 11.10 -1.47 -4.36
CA ALA A 203 11.17 -2.38 -3.24
C ALA A 203 9.93 -2.21 -2.36
N MET A 204 9.26 -3.32 -2.08
CA MET A 204 8.12 -3.39 -1.18
C MET A 204 8.23 -4.63 -0.29
N VAL A 205 7.65 -4.52 0.89
CA VAL A 205 7.24 -5.68 1.69
C VAL A 205 5.82 -5.44 2.15
N GLY A 206 5.05 -6.50 2.34
CA GLY A 206 3.66 -6.33 2.75
C GLY A 206 2.98 -7.62 3.12
N PHE A 207 1.85 -7.49 3.78
CA PHE A 207 0.98 -8.62 4.14
C PHE A 207 -0.22 -8.67 3.21
N SER A 208 -0.69 -9.89 2.93
CA SER A 208 -2.00 -10.05 2.31
C SER A 208 -3.12 -9.50 3.21
N ALA A 209 -4.23 -9.07 2.62
CA ALA A 209 -5.35 -8.49 3.38
C ALA A 209 -5.96 -9.46 4.40
N ASP A 210 -5.87 -10.77 4.14
CA ASP A 210 -6.30 -11.85 5.04
C ASP A 210 -5.24 -12.25 6.11
N ALA A 211 -4.10 -11.56 6.11
CA ALA A 211 -2.97 -11.80 7.01
C ALA A 211 -2.42 -13.24 6.98
N GLN A 212 -2.63 -13.99 5.89
CA GLN A 212 -2.12 -15.36 5.74
C GLN A 212 -0.76 -15.43 5.05
N TYR A 213 -0.38 -14.38 4.32
CA TYR A 213 0.85 -14.33 3.53
C TYR A 213 1.60 -13.03 3.77
N VAL A 214 2.90 -13.10 3.57
CA VAL A 214 3.81 -11.94 3.55
C VAL A 214 4.66 -12.04 2.28
N ALA A 215 4.91 -10.91 1.64
CA ALA A 215 5.68 -10.85 0.41
C ALA A 215 6.78 -9.81 0.47
N VAL A 216 7.76 -10.02 -0.41
CA VAL A 216 8.75 -9.04 -0.82
C VAL A 216 8.74 -8.94 -2.33
N GLU A 217 8.82 -7.72 -2.84
CA GLU A 217 9.40 -7.41 -4.15
C GLU A 217 10.61 -6.50 -3.90
N GLU A 218 11.73 -6.80 -4.54
CA GLU A 218 12.96 -6.01 -4.40
C GLU A 218 13.81 -6.20 -5.65
N THR A 219 14.20 -5.09 -6.28
CA THR A 219 14.92 -5.14 -7.58
C THR A 219 16.30 -4.51 -7.53
N PHE A 220 16.68 -3.81 -6.46
CA PHE A 220 17.98 -3.17 -6.37
C PHE A 220 19.11 -4.20 -6.23
N THR A 221 18.90 -5.36 -5.61
CA THR A 221 19.94 -6.41 -5.55
C THR A 221 20.08 -7.18 -6.86
N THR A 222 19.08 -7.12 -7.74
CA THR A 222 19.16 -7.78 -9.04
C THR A 222 20.23 -7.09 -9.90
N GLN A 223 21.28 -7.83 -10.22
CA GLN A 223 22.37 -7.35 -11.05
C GLN A 223 22.08 -7.67 -12.52
N LYS A 224 22.32 -6.72 -13.42
CA LYS A 224 22.55 -7.05 -14.82
C LYS A 224 23.91 -7.77 -14.92
N GLY A 225 23.88 -9.10 -14.90
CA GLY A 225 25.07 -9.94 -15.10
C GLY A 225 25.84 -10.36 -13.84
N ALA A 226 25.27 -10.26 -12.63
CA ALA A 226 25.86 -10.91 -11.45
C ALA A 226 24.95 -11.97 -10.85
N ALA A 227 25.59 -12.90 -10.14
CA ALA A 227 24.98 -14.05 -9.51
C ALA A 227 24.33 -13.66 -8.18
N THR A 228 23.14 -13.06 -8.22
CA THR A 228 22.19 -13.22 -7.12
C THR A 228 21.08 -14.14 -7.62
N SER A 229 21.08 -15.39 -7.14
CA SER A 229 20.08 -16.39 -7.49
C SER A 229 18.73 -16.19 -6.80
N THR A 230 18.63 -15.20 -5.90
CA THR A 230 17.41 -14.96 -5.13
C THR A 230 16.38 -14.24 -6.00
N PRO A 231 15.20 -14.81 -6.21
CA PRO A 231 14.18 -14.18 -7.04
C PRO A 231 13.69 -12.85 -6.42
N PRO A 232 13.50 -11.77 -7.22
CA PRO A 232 13.06 -10.46 -6.72
C PRO A 232 11.69 -10.51 -6.04
N ILE A 233 10.82 -11.43 -6.45
CA ILE A 233 9.50 -11.62 -5.84
C ILE A 233 9.50 -12.93 -5.04
N GLN A 234 9.10 -12.86 -3.78
CA GLN A 234 8.90 -14.02 -2.91
C GLN A 234 7.64 -13.85 -2.05
N ILE A 235 6.86 -14.92 -1.87
CA ILE A 235 5.67 -14.95 -1.01
C ILE A 235 5.79 -16.11 -0.03
N VAL A 236 5.67 -15.81 1.26
CA VAL A 236 5.75 -16.76 2.36
C VAL A 236 4.40 -16.88 3.03
N ARG A 237 3.97 -18.12 3.29
CA ARG A 237 2.78 -18.41 4.10
C ARG A 237 3.13 -18.30 5.58
N LEU A 238 2.35 -17.55 6.33
CA LEU A 238 2.66 -17.25 7.73
C LEU A 238 2.42 -18.42 8.68
N SER A 239 1.50 -19.33 8.37
CA SER A 239 1.15 -20.46 9.25
C SER A 239 2.30 -21.43 9.48
N ASP A 240 3.16 -21.63 8.47
CA ASP A 240 4.28 -22.58 8.53
C ASP A 240 5.61 -21.96 8.07
N GLY A 241 5.61 -20.69 7.66
CA GLY A 241 6.80 -19.97 7.20
C GLY A 241 7.36 -20.49 5.87
N LYS A 242 6.58 -21.25 5.08
CA LYS A 242 7.06 -21.78 3.80
C LYS A 242 6.98 -20.75 2.69
N LEU A 243 8.01 -20.72 1.85
CA LEU A 243 7.97 -20.06 0.55
C LEU A 243 6.97 -20.80 -0.34
N VAL A 244 5.88 -20.12 -0.73
CA VAL A 244 4.81 -20.71 -1.55
C VAL A 244 4.82 -20.21 -2.98
N TYR A 245 5.50 -19.10 -3.23
CA TYR A 245 5.68 -18.55 -4.57
C TYR A 245 6.98 -17.74 -4.64
N SER A 246 7.64 -17.82 -5.78
CA SER A 246 8.79 -16.97 -6.08
C SER A 246 8.90 -16.77 -7.58
N ARG A 247 9.41 -15.62 -8.01
CA ARG A 247 9.54 -15.29 -9.42
C ARG A 247 10.83 -14.54 -9.72
N ALA A 248 11.52 -14.96 -10.77
CA ALA A 248 12.82 -14.43 -11.19
C ALA A 248 12.73 -13.10 -11.97
N ASP A 249 11.54 -12.75 -12.45
CA ASP A 249 11.21 -11.47 -13.07
C ASP A 249 10.08 -10.77 -12.31
N GLY A 250 9.90 -9.49 -12.59
CA GLY A 250 8.80 -8.70 -12.08
C GLY A 250 9.24 -7.59 -11.12
N THR A 251 8.39 -6.57 -11.01
CA THR A 251 8.63 -5.39 -10.18
C THR A 251 7.33 -4.62 -9.91
N MET A 252 7.38 -3.49 -9.19
CA MET A 252 6.26 -2.57 -8.98
C MET A 252 5.06 -3.32 -8.42
N ALA A 253 5.27 -3.97 -7.28
CA ALA A 253 4.29 -4.89 -6.72
C ALA A 253 3.40 -4.21 -5.67
N THR A 254 2.17 -4.71 -5.54
CA THR A 254 1.26 -4.31 -4.45
C THR A 254 0.31 -5.45 -4.09
N TRP A 255 -0.06 -5.54 -2.81
CA TRP A 255 -1.21 -6.34 -2.41
C TRP A 255 -2.51 -5.63 -2.82
N GLY A 256 -3.51 -6.39 -3.25
CA GLY A 256 -4.90 -5.94 -3.36
C GLY A 256 -5.64 -6.04 -2.02
N ALA A 257 -6.75 -5.32 -1.85
CA ALA A 257 -7.37 -5.17 -0.52
C ALA A 257 -8.36 -6.26 -0.12
N SER A 258 -8.49 -7.27 -0.99
CA SER A 258 -9.37 -8.40 -0.80
C SER A 258 -8.58 -9.71 -0.89
N GLY A 259 -8.54 -10.45 0.22
CA GLY A 259 -7.86 -11.74 0.32
C GLY A 259 -6.35 -11.66 0.07
N ALA A 260 -5.78 -12.73 -0.47
CA ALA A 260 -4.38 -12.79 -0.88
C ALA A 260 -4.25 -12.68 -2.40
N ARG A 261 -4.27 -11.43 -2.90
CA ARG A 261 -4.00 -11.09 -4.31
C ARG A 261 -2.77 -10.20 -4.39
N PHE A 262 -1.69 -10.71 -4.98
CA PHE A 262 -0.42 -9.99 -5.12
C PHE A 262 -0.22 -9.60 -6.57
N TYR A 263 -0.27 -8.30 -6.86
CA TYR A 263 -0.11 -7.76 -8.20
C TYR A 263 1.33 -7.33 -8.42
N PHE A 264 1.85 -7.52 -9.63
CA PHE A 264 3.19 -7.10 -10.02
C PHE A 264 3.26 -6.88 -11.54
N ARG A 265 4.18 -6.03 -11.97
CA ARG A 265 4.49 -5.77 -13.38
C ARG A 265 5.56 -6.72 -13.88
N THR A 266 5.36 -7.28 -15.07
CA THR A 266 6.38 -7.95 -15.88
C THR A 266 6.47 -7.25 -17.25
N SER A 267 7.35 -7.73 -18.13
CA SER A 267 7.40 -7.26 -19.53
C SER A 267 6.12 -7.56 -20.31
N ALA A 268 5.30 -8.52 -19.86
CA ALA A 268 4.03 -8.86 -20.50
C ALA A 268 2.86 -7.96 -20.04
N GLY A 269 3.03 -7.19 -18.97
CA GLY A 269 2.00 -6.36 -18.37
C GLY A 269 1.87 -6.61 -16.86
N VAL A 270 0.72 -6.29 -16.30
CA VAL A 270 0.42 -6.56 -14.89
C VAL A 270 -0.18 -7.96 -14.74
N GLU A 271 0.38 -8.72 -13.82
CA GLU A 271 -0.09 -10.04 -13.42
C GLU A 271 -0.52 -10.03 -11.96
N VAL A 272 -1.32 -11.02 -11.58
CA VAL A 272 -1.78 -11.23 -10.20
C VAL A 272 -1.57 -12.67 -9.80
N TRP A 273 -0.92 -12.87 -8.67
CA TRP A 273 -0.87 -14.14 -7.94
C TRP A 273 -2.03 -14.22 -6.95
N ASP A 274 -2.60 -15.41 -6.78
CA ASP A 274 -3.62 -15.70 -5.76
C ASP A 274 -3.23 -16.86 -4.81
N ALA A 275 -3.97 -17.00 -3.71
CA ALA A 275 -3.74 -18.04 -2.70
C ALA A 275 -3.76 -19.49 -3.24
N THR A 276 -4.32 -19.74 -4.43
CA THR A 276 -4.30 -21.07 -5.07
C THR A 276 -2.95 -21.40 -5.70
N GLY A 277 -2.01 -20.45 -5.70
CA GLY A 277 -0.69 -20.57 -6.32
C GLY A 277 -0.68 -20.22 -7.80
N LYS A 278 -1.82 -19.78 -8.35
CA LYS A 278 -1.96 -19.44 -9.77
C LYS A 278 -1.54 -17.99 -10.01
N VAL A 279 -1.04 -17.76 -11.22
CA VAL A 279 -0.76 -16.43 -11.75
C VAL A 279 -1.65 -16.20 -12.96
N GLN A 280 -2.25 -15.03 -13.04
CA GLN A 280 -3.13 -14.63 -14.14
C GLN A 280 -2.76 -13.23 -14.61
N THR A 281 -2.98 -12.95 -15.89
CA THR A 281 -2.87 -11.59 -16.42
C THR A 281 -4.00 -10.74 -15.86
N ALA A 282 -3.65 -9.65 -15.17
CA ALA A 282 -4.60 -8.63 -14.71
C ALA A 282 -4.77 -7.53 -15.77
N SER A 283 -3.68 -7.14 -16.44
CA SER A 283 -3.73 -6.18 -17.54
C SER A 283 -2.57 -6.38 -18.50
N ALA A 284 -2.85 -6.83 -19.72
CA ALA A 284 -1.83 -7.09 -20.73
C ALA A 284 -1.19 -5.77 -21.22
N GLY A 285 0.14 -5.77 -21.33
CA GLY A 285 0.92 -4.62 -21.81
C GLY A 285 1.03 -3.43 -20.86
N LEU A 286 0.28 -3.41 -19.74
CA LEU A 286 0.34 -2.29 -18.78
C LEU A 286 1.70 -2.25 -18.06
N GLN A 287 2.44 -1.16 -18.25
CA GLN A 287 3.73 -0.91 -17.60
C GLN A 287 3.59 0.12 -16.48
N TRP A 288 2.88 -0.25 -15.42
CA TRP A 288 2.63 0.65 -14.30
C TRP A 288 3.89 0.94 -13.47
N ILE A 289 3.86 2.01 -12.69
CA ILE A 289 4.95 2.47 -11.82
C ILE A 289 4.29 2.87 -10.51
N ARG A 290 4.85 2.36 -9.39
CA ARG A 290 4.43 2.64 -8.00
C ARG A 290 2.91 2.50 -7.78
N PRO A 291 2.35 1.29 -7.95
CA PRO A 291 0.90 1.06 -7.88
C PRO A 291 0.34 1.06 -6.46
N TRP A 292 -0.62 1.92 -6.13
CA TRP A 292 -1.26 2.03 -4.82
C TRP A 292 -2.68 1.48 -4.83
N ALA A 293 -3.00 0.50 -3.97
CA ALA A 293 -4.35 -0.06 -3.91
C ALA A 293 -5.28 0.74 -2.99
N SER A 294 -6.51 0.95 -3.43
CA SER A 294 -7.60 1.54 -2.63
C SER A 294 -7.96 0.64 -1.44
N ALA A 295 -8.40 1.27 -0.34
CA ALA A 295 -8.70 0.56 0.91
C ALA A 295 -9.86 -0.44 0.81
N ASP A 296 -10.83 -0.19 -0.09
CA ASP A 296 -11.94 -1.12 -0.36
C ASP A 296 -11.57 -2.22 -1.37
N GLY A 297 -10.37 -2.13 -1.95
CA GLY A 297 -9.81 -3.11 -2.88
C GLY A 297 -10.41 -3.07 -4.27
N SER A 298 -11.26 -2.10 -4.58
CA SER A 298 -11.94 -1.99 -5.88
C SER A 298 -11.01 -1.46 -6.98
N HIS A 299 -10.02 -0.66 -6.62
CA HIS A 299 -9.11 -0.02 -7.56
C HIS A 299 -7.64 -0.06 -7.14
N ILE A 300 -6.75 0.05 -8.12
CA ILE A 300 -5.31 0.33 -7.94
C ILE A 300 -4.97 1.54 -8.81
N THR A 301 -4.42 2.61 -8.21
CA THR A 301 -3.90 3.76 -8.96
C THR A 301 -2.41 3.60 -9.19
N PHE A 302 -1.88 4.16 -10.26
CA PHE A 302 -0.48 4.00 -10.63
C PHE A 302 -0.04 5.09 -11.59
N THR A 303 1.27 5.18 -11.81
CA THR A 303 1.85 6.01 -12.87
C THR A 303 2.18 5.17 -14.11
N THR A 304 2.05 5.72 -15.31
CA THR A 304 2.62 5.18 -16.56
C THR A 304 3.42 6.26 -17.28
N LEU A 305 4.23 5.88 -18.26
CA LEU A 305 4.89 6.80 -19.17
C LEU A 305 4.18 6.82 -20.52
N ASP A 306 3.95 8.01 -21.07
CA ASP A 306 3.57 8.16 -22.47
C ASP A 306 4.78 8.13 -23.41
N ALA A 307 4.53 8.23 -24.73
CA ALA A 307 5.58 8.19 -25.74
C ALA A 307 6.58 9.36 -25.67
N GLN A 308 6.25 10.43 -24.93
CA GLN A 308 7.13 11.58 -24.67
C GLN A 308 7.79 11.49 -23.29
N ALA A 309 7.66 10.34 -22.61
CA ALA A 309 8.12 10.10 -21.25
C ALA A 309 7.49 11.02 -20.19
N ASN A 310 6.28 11.53 -20.44
CA ASN A 310 5.50 12.17 -19.38
C ASN A 310 4.82 11.12 -18.52
N HIS A 311 4.80 11.34 -17.21
CA HIS A 311 4.01 10.54 -16.30
C HIS A 311 2.52 10.80 -16.45
N LYS A 312 1.72 9.73 -16.48
CA LYS A 312 0.25 9.76 -16.48
C LYS A 312 -0.28 8.93 -15.31
N VAL A 313 -1.29 9.44 -14.61
CA VAL A 313 -1.93 8.71 -13.52
C VAL A 313 -3.08 7.86 -14.07
N GLY A 314 -2.95 6.54 -13.92
CA GLY A 314 -3.93 5.55 -14.31
C GLY A 314 -4.64 4.93 -13.10
N ILE A 315 -5.77 4.27 -13.39
CA ILE A 315 -6.62 3.57 -12.44
C ILE A 315 -6.99 2.22 -13.07
N LEU A 316 -6.69 1.14 -12.34
CA LEU A 316 -7.07 -0.24 -12.67
C LEU A 316 -8.23 -0.65 -11.77
N ASP A 317 -9.34 -1.10 -12.36
CA ASP A 317 -10.42 -1.79 -11.64
C ASP A 317 -10.02 -3.25 -11.39
N THR A 318 -10.01 -3.66 -10.12
CA THR A 318 -9.56 -5.00 -9.71
C THR A 318 -10.59 -6.11 -9.99
N ASN A 319 -11.80 -5.73 -10.42
CA ASN A 319 -12.91 -6.59 -10.84
C ASN A 319 -13.00 -6.73 -12.36
N GLY A 320 -12.03 -6.19 -13.12
CA GLY A 320 -11.94 -6.36 -14.57
C GLY A 320 -12.67 -5.28 -15.38
N GLY A 321 -13.00 -4.15 -14.77
CA GLY A 321 -13.39 -2.95 -15.49
C GLY A 321 -12.28 -2.39 -16.39
N PRO A 322 -12.61 -1.44 -17.29
CA PRO A 322 -11.63 -0.83 -18.17
C PRO A 322 -10.59 -0.02 -17.38
N LEU A 323 -9.39 0.11 -17.94
CA LEU A 323 -8.41 1.07 -17.44
C LEU A 323 -8.94 2.50 -17.61
N ALA A 324 -8.83 3.29 -16.54
CA ALA A 324 -9.15 4.70 -16.56
C ALA A 324 -7.90 5.56 -16.33
N GLN A 325 -7.98 6.83 -16.70
CA GLN A 325 -6.93 7.82 -16.50
C GLN A 325 -7.51 8.98 -15.69
N ALA A 326 -6.83 9.38 -14.62
CA ALA A 326 -7.33 10.43 -13.73
C ALA A 326 -7.24 11.83 -14.38
N SER A 327 -6.15 12.09 -15.11
CA SER A 327 -5.89 13.39 -15.73
C SER A 327 -5.15 13.22 -17.05
N SER A 328 -5.51 14.02 -18.06
CA SER A 328 -4.77 14.12 -19.33
C SER A 328 -3.41 14.82 -19.18
N GLU A 329 -3.28 15.69 -18.18
CA GLU A 329 -2.05 16.41 -17.87
C GLU A 329 -1.00 15.51 -17.21
N PRO A 330 0.30 15.83 -17.30
CA PRO A 330 1.35 15.12 -16.59
C PRO A 330 1.15 15.14 -15.07
N ARG A 331 1.11 13.95 -14.47
CA ARG A 331 0.90 13.72 -13.03
C ARG A 331 1.71 12.52 -12.58
N THR A 332 2.21 12.54 -11.35
CA THR A 332 3.05 11.47 -10.80
C THR A 332 2.71 11.14 -9.34
N SER A 333 3.23 9.99 -8.89
CA SER A 333 3.19 9.54 -7.49
C SER A 333 1.77 9.48 -6.91
N PRO A 334 0.81 8.81 -7.58
CA PRO A 334 -0.55 8.76 -7.10
C PRO A 334 -0.66 7.87 -5.86
N GLY A 335 -1.53 8.25 -4.93
CA GLY A 335 -1.87 7.47 -3.76
C GLY A 335 -3.31 7.71 -3.35
N PHE A 336 -4.00 6.65 -2.90
CA PHE A 336 -5.36 6.77 -2.39
C PHE A 336 -5.33 7.42 -1.01
N ILE A 337 -5.91 8.61 -0.88
CA ILE A 337 -6.11 9.29 0.41
C ILE A 337 -7.43 8.87 1.08
N THR A 338 -8.36 8.37 0.27
CA THR A 338 -9.57 7.64 0.67
C THR A 338 -9.81 6.52 -0.35
N SER A 339 -10.88 5.72 -0.24
CA SER A 339 -11.18 4.73 -1.28
C SER A 339 -11.62 5.33 -2.62
N SER A 340 -12.01 6.60 -2.67
CA SER A 340 -12.49 7.29 -3.87
C SER A 340 -11.68 8.52 -4.27
N LEU A 341 -10.73 8.95 -3.44
CA LEU A 341 -9.91 10.14 -3.69
C LEU A 341 -8.45 9.75 -3.87
N ILE A 342 -7.85 10.23 -4.96
CA ILE A 342 -6.46 10.01 -5.31
C ILE A 342 -5.71 11.33 -5.20
N TRP A 343 -4.66 11.37 -4.38
CA TRP A 343 -3.69 12.47 -4.38
C TRP A 343 -2.61 12.22 -5.42
N TYR A 344 -2.13 13.26 -6.10
CA TYR A 344 -0.92 13.20 -6.93
C TYR A 344 -0.25 14.58 -7.11
N ALA A 345 1.01 14.56 -7.52
CA ALA A 345 1.79 15.76 -7.83
C ALA A 345 1.72 16.11 -9.33
N GLY A 346 1.69 17.42 -9.63
CA GLY A 346 1.75 17.92 -11.00
C GLY A 346 3.17 18.04 -11.53
N GLU A 347 3.35 17.70 -12.80
CA GLU A 347 4.63 17.80 -13.50
C GLU A 347 4.55 18.71 -14.73
N VAL A 348 5.71 19.24 -15.13
CA VAL A 348 5.86 20.05 -16.35
C VAL A 348 5.69 19.15 -17.56
N LEU A 349 4.93 19.60 -18.56
CA LEU A 349 4.76 18.88 -19.81
C LEU A 349 6.06 18.88 -20.63
N CYS A 350 6.58 17.68 -20.90
CA CYS A 350 7.61 17.44 -21.88
C CYS A 350 7.00 17.31 -23.27
N THR A 351 7.68 17.89 -24.25
CA THR A 351 7.33 17.84 -25.66
C THR A 351 8.55 17.45 -26.49
N THR A 352 8.37 17.26 -27.80
CA THR A 352 9.50 17.03 -28.71
C THR A 352 10.48 18.22 -28.79
N THR A 353 10.00 19.43 -28.51
CA THR A 353 10.83 20.66 -28.52
C THR A 353 11.41 20.99 -27.14
N THR A 354 10.77 20.51 -26.08
CA THR A 354 11.21 20.65 -24.69
C THR A 354 11.19 19.26 -24.06
N PRO A 355 12.15 18.39 -24.41
CA PRO A 355 12.16 17.01 -23.93
C PRO A 355 12.38 16.96 -22.41
N CYS A 356 11.93 15.89 -21.78
CA CYS A 356 12.27 15.63 -20.39
C CYS A 356 13.80 15.52 -20.26
N GLY A 357 14.36 16.21 -19.26
CA GLY A 357 15.76 16.03 -18.92
C GLY A 357 16.05 14.63 -18.37
N PHE A 358 17.32 14.36 -18.09
CA PHE A 358 17.70 13.18 -17.31
C PHE A 358 16.99 13.21 -15.95
N GLY A 359 16.18 12.18 -15.67
CA GLY A 359 15.38 12.09 -14.45
C GLY A 359 13.87 12.31 -14.63
N GLY A 360 13.41 12.58 -15.86
CA GLY A 360 11.97 12.72 -16.15
C GLY A 360 11.45 14.16 -16.02
N PRO A 361 10.13 14.35 -16.09
CA PRO A 361 9.49 15.65 -15.96
C PRO A 361 9.77 16.31 -14.58
N ALA A 362 10.01 17.62 -14.56
CA ALA A 362 10.18 18.35 -13.31
C ALA A 362 8.82 18.56 -12.60
N ARG A 363 8.80 18.51 -11.27
CA ARG A 363 7.60 18.86 -10.48
C ARG A 363 7.26 20.36 -10.62
N THR A 364 5.98 20.65 -10.75
CA THR A 364 5.45 22.03 -10.84
C THR A 364 5.31 22.72 -9.47
N GLY A 365 5.40 21.96 -8.38
CA GLY A 365 5.03 22.42 -7.04
C GLY A 365 3.51 22.53 -6.80
N LYS A 366 2.69 22.11 -7.76
CA LYS A 366 1.22 21.98 -7.60
C LYS A 366 0.85 20.54 -7.28
N PHE A 367 -0.17 20.39 -6.45
CA PHE A 367 -0.70 19.11 -5.99
C PHE A 367 -2.20 19.09 -6.18
N TYR A 368 -2.76 17.89 -6.33
CA TYR A 368 -4.16 17.73 -6.69
C TYR A 368 -4.77 16.54 -5.96
N ILE A 369 -6.09 16.59 -5.84
CA ILE A 369 -6.93 15.47 -5.42
C ILE A 369 -7.91 15.21 -6.56
N TYR A 370 -8.01 13.96 -6.98
CA TYR A 370 -8.95 13.48 -7.97
C TYR A 370 -9.98 12.57 -7.32
N ASP A 371 -11.25 12.89 -7.52
CA ASP A 371 -12.37 12.02 -7.21
C ASP A 371 -12.60 11.04 -8.37
N LEU A 372 -12.76 9.74 -8.08
CA LEU A 372 -13.13 8.72 -9.06
C LEU A 372 -14.43 9.06 -9.82
N ALA A 373 -15.25 9.99 -9.32
CA ALA A 373 -16.38 10.59 -10.05
C ALA A 373 -15.98 11.52 -11.21
N GLY A 374 -14.68 11.77 -11.43
CA GLY A 374 -14.15 12.56 -12.55
C GLY A 374 -13.82 14.01 -12.23
N VAL A 375 -13.70 14.38 -10.94
CA VAL A 375 -13.44 15.76 -10.51
C VAL A 375 -12.03 15.90 -9.98
N GLU A 376 -11.22 16.78 -10.58
CA GLU A 376 -9.90 17.18 -10.07
C GLU A 376 -10.01 18.52 -9.33
N SER A 377 -9.36 18.62 -8.17
CA SER A 377 -9.24 19.85 -7.39
C SER A 377 -7.80 20.08 -6.93
N GLY A 378 -7.39 21.34 -6.78
CA GLY A 378 -6.08 21.67 -6.22
C GLY A 378 -5.98 21.26 -4.74
N SER A 379 -4.80 20.81 -4.30
CA SER A 379 -4.52 20.43 -2.92
C SER A 379 -3.36 21.22 -2.32
N ILE A 380 -3.44 21.44 -1.02
CA ILE A 380 -2.34 22.00 -0.21
C ILE A 380 -1.45 20.90 0.39
N ASP A 381 -1.82 19.63 0.24
CA ASP A 381 -1.01 18.48 0.65
C ASP A 381 0.19 18.37 -0.31
N MET A 382 1.39 18.61 0.18
CA MET A 382 2.60 18.70 -0.66
C MET A 382 3.32 17.36 -0.82
N ASN A 383 3.31 16.54 0.21
CA ASN A 383 3.85 15.18 0.17
C ASN A 383 2.85 14.29 0.87
N PHE A 384 2.55 13.15 0.25
CA PHE A 384 1.73 12.09 0.80
C PHE A 384 2.62 10.93 1.24
N TYR A 385 2.38 10.42 2.45
CA TYR A 385 3.13 9.31 3.02
C TYR A 385 2.27 8.06 3.14
N ASP A 386 1.05 8.20 3.68
CA ASP A 386 0.14 7.08 3.93
C ASP A 386 -1.28 7.56 4.23
N SER A 387 -2.27 6.66 4.17
CA SER A 387 -3.67 6.93 4.52
C SER A 387 -4.26 5.89 5.46
N TRP A 388 -5.39 6.21 6.08
CA TRP A 388 -6.18 5.26 6.87
C TRP A 388 -7.68 5.46 6.59
N PRO A 389 -8.48 4.41 6.39
CA PRO A 389 -8.05 3.02 6.25
C PRO A 389 -7.23 2.81 4.97
N HIS A 390 -6.36 1.81 5.01
CA HIS A 390 -5.57 1.33 3.88
C HIS A 390 -5.25 -0.15 4.08
N LEU A 391 -4.63 -0.77 3.09
CA LEU A 391 -3.97 -2.05 3.30
C LEU A 391 -2.67 -1.85 4.05
N SER A 392 -2.55 -2.50 5.20
CA SER A 392 -1.31 -2.51 5.96
C SER A 392 -0.19 -3.16 5.13
N GLY A 393 0.74 -2.33 4.64
CA GLY A 393 1.99 -2.77 4.00
C GLY A 393 2.21 -2.32 2.55
N GLN A 394 2.18 -1.01 2.31
CA GLN A 394 2.47 -0.41 1.00
C GLN A 394 3.65 0.58 1.07
N PHE A 395 4.42 0.62 -0.03
CA PHE A 395 5.63 1.38 -0.43
C PHE A 395 6.59 1.88 0.63
#